data_AF-A0A3L9I447-F1
#
_entry.id   AF-A0A3L9I447-F1
#
_cell.length_a   1.000
_cell.length_b   1.000
_cell.length_c   1.000
_cell.angle_alpha   90.00
_cell.angle_beta   90.00
_cell.angle_gamma   90.00
#
_symmetry.space_group_name_H-M   'P 1'
#
loop_
_entity.id
_entity.type
_entity.pdbx_description
1 polymer ?
#
loop_
_entity_poly.entity_id
_entity_poly.type
_entity_poly.pdbx_seq_one_letter_code
_entity_poly.pdbx_strand_id
1 'polypeptide(L)'
;MSALNSLPLPVVRLLAFFHEELSERRPGRVPQIVQLWVGCLLVILISMTFEIPFVALSLAVLFYGIQSNAFYTKFVAILFVVATVLEIGSLFLIYKWSYGEPLIRLIIAGPILMGCMFLMRTHRLGLVFFAVAIVAIYGQTFPAMLDYPEVVVRLTLWCIVVGLYPTLLMTLIGVLWFPSRAITQMHQALNDRLDDAISHLTDSLAPLPETRIEREALALQKLNVFCLADDANWRTQSAWWQSCVATVTYIYSTLNRYDPTSFADSQAIIEFRQKLASEINKLQHAVAEGQCWQSDWRIT
;
A
#
# COMPACT_ATOMS: atom_id res chain seq x y z
N MET A 1 -7.25 -39.72 -9.93
CA MET A 1 -5.77 -39.82 -9.80
C MET A 1 -5.19 -40.16 -11.18
N SER A 2 -4.73 -39.20 -12.00
CA SER A 2 -3.81 -39.52 -13.14
C SER A 2 -3.25 -38.33 -13.96
N ALA A 3 -3.48 -37.05 -13.59
CA ALA A 3 -2.93 -35.91 -14.35
C ALA A 3 -1.83 -35.13 -13.63
N LEU A 4 -1.66 -35.34 -12.32
CA LEU A 4 -0.68 -34.65 -11.48
C LEU A 4 0.71 -35.34 -11.44
N ASN A 5 0.80 -36.62 -11.83
CA ASN A 5 2.05 -37.40 -11.80
C ASN A 5 2.92 -37.21 -13.05
N SER A 6 2.45 -36.52 -14.08
CA SER A 6 3.18 -36.27 -15.33
C SER A 6 3.79 -34.86 -15.40
N LEU A 7 3.66 -34.06 -14.35
CA LEU A 7 4.21 -32.71 -14.31
C LEU A 7 5.68 -32.76 -13.86
N PRO A 8 6.61 -32.13 -14.59
CA PRO A 8 8.01 -32.07 -14.18
C PRO A 8 8.11 -31.39 -12.82
N LEU A 9 8.94 -31.94 -11.92
CA LEU A 9 9.24 -31.42 -10.57
C LEU A 9 9.31 -29.88 -10.44
N PRO A 10 9.91 -29.10 -11.37
CA PRO A 10 9.89 -27.63 -11.30
C PRO A 10 8.48 -27.03 -11.41
N VAL A 11 7.58 -27.62 -12.19
CA VAL A 11 6.20 -27.13 -12.34
C VAL A 11 5.39 -27.43 -11.10
N VAL A 12 5.55 -28.59 -10.47
CA VAL A 12 4.92 -28.90 -9.18
C VAL A 12 5.41 -27.94 -8.09
N ARG A 13 6.70 -27.60 -8.09
CA ARG A 13 7.27 -26.61 -7.17
C ARG A 13 6.77 -25.19 -7.43
N LEU A 14 6.62 -24.80 -8.70
CA LEU A 14 6.00 -23.53 -9.10
C LEU A 14 4.52 -23.47 -8.73
N LEU A 15 3.79 -24.57 -8.90
CA LEU A 15 2.36 -24.64 -8.58
C LEU A 15 2.14 -24.68 -7.07
N ALA A 16 3.01 -25.37 -6.32
CA ALA A 16 3.05 -25.29 -4.86
C ALA A 16 3.43 -23.87 -4.40
N PHE A 17 4.44 -23.23 -5.01
CA PHE A 17 4.79 -21.84 -4.73
C PHE A 17 3.66 -20.87 -5.06
N PHE A 18 2.99 -21.01 -6.21
CA PHE A 18 1.82 -20.19 -6.56
C PHE A 18 0.64 -20.47 -5.62
N HIS A 19 0.40 -21.74 -5.25
CA HIS A 19 -0.65 -22.10 -4.31
C HIS A 19 -0.36 -21.53 -2.92
N GLU A 20 0.89 -21.57 -2.47
CA GLU A 20 1.34 -20.99 -1.20
C GLU A 20 1.28 -19.46 -1.25
N GLU A 21 1.71 -18.82 -2.33
CA GLU A 21 1.67 -17.36 -2.51
C GLU A 21 0.24 -16.82 -2.76
N LEU A 22 -0.69 -17.66 -3.25
CA LEU A 22 -2.12 -17.35 -3.42
C LEU A 22 -2.96 -17.73 -2.17
N SER A 23 -2.55 -18.73 -1.40
CA SER A 23 -3.23 -19.17 -0.17
C SER A 23 -2.73 -18.45 1.07
N GLU A 24 -1.51 -17.89 1.05
CA GLU A 24 -1.02 -16.99 2.08
C GLU A 24 -1.87 -15.71 2.02
N ARG A 25 -2.93 -15.73 2.82
CA ARG A 25 -3.96 -14.70 2.94
C ARG A 25 -3.34 -13.45 3.57
N ARG A 26 -2.47 -12.75 2.83
CA ARG A 26 -2.00 -11.41 3.21
C ARG A 26 -3.17 -10.44 3.01
N PRO A 27 -3.78 -9.93 4.09
CA PRO A 27 -4.97 -9.10 4.00
C PRO A 27 -4.65 -7.86 3.14
N GLY A 28 -5.46 -7.60 2.10
CA GLY A 28 -5.39 -6.38 1.28
C GLY A 28 -4.90 -6.52 -0.18
N ARG A 29 -4.28 -7.64 -0.61
CA ARG A 29 -3.78 -7.78 -2.00
C ARG A 29 -4.88 -7.83 -3.06
N VAL A 30 -5.91 -8.64 -2.85
CA VAL A 30 -6.99 -8.84 -3.85
C VAL A 30 -7.75 -7.53 -4.11
N PRO A 31 -8.18 -6.77 -3.07
CA PRO A 31 -8.76 -5.44 -3.28
C PRO A 31 -7.85 -4.49 -4.06
N GLN A 32 -6.55 -4.45 -3.75
CA GLN A 32 -5.59 -3.60 -4.46
C GLN A 32 -5.39 -4.00 -5.92
N ILE A 33 -5.33 -5.30 -6.22
CA ILE A 33 -5.23 -5.80 -7.60
C ILE A 33 -6.49 -5.42 -8.39
N VAL A 34 -7.67 -5.62 -7.81
CA VAL A 34 -8.93 -5.23 -8.44
C VAL A 34 -9.00 -3.73 -8.64
N GLN A 35 -8.60 -2.92 -7.65
CA GLN A 35 -8.54 -1.47 -7.76
C GLN A 35 -7.63 -1.01 -8.90
N LEU A 36 -6.43 -1.59 -8.99
CA LEU A 36 -5.48 -1.27 -10.06
C LEU A 36 -6.01 -1.72 -11.42
N TRP A 37 -6.60 -2.92 -11.51
CA TRP A 37 -7.18 -3.42 -12.74
C TRP A 37 -8.32 -2.54 -13.24
N VAL A 38 -9.26 -2.17 -12.37
CA VAL A 38 -10.35 -1.22 -12.67
C VAL A 38 -9.78 0.14 -13.07
N GLY A 39 -8.78 0.64 -12.35
CA GLY A 39 -8.11 1.89 -12.68
C GLY A 39 -7.50 1.88 -14.07
N CYS A 40 -6.75 0.83 -14.42
CA CYS A 40 -6.15 0.68 -15.75
C CYS A 40 -7.20 0.61 -16.85
N LEU A 41 -8.28 -0.16 -16.63
CA LEU A 41 -9.37 -0.31 -17.61
C LEU A 41 -10.06 1.03 -17.85
N LEU A 42 -10.29 1.80 -16.80
CA LEU A 42 -10.92 3.12 -16.85
C LEU A 42 -9.99 4.15 -17.52
N VAL A 43 -8.69 4.13 -17.22
CA VAL A 43 -7.68 4.94 -17.92
C VAL A 43 -7.69 4.65 -19.41
N ILE A 44 -7.67 3.37 -19.81
CA ILE A 44 -7.71 2.97 -21.23
C ILE A 44 -9.02 3.42 -21.88
N LEU A 45 -10.16 3.21 -21.22
CA LEU A 45 -11.47 3.58 -21.76
C LEU A 45 -11.59 5.09 -21.96
N ILE A 46 -11.18 5.90 -20.98
CA ILE A 46 -11.15 7.37 -21.11
C ILE A 46 -10.21 7.78 -22.23
N SER A 47 -8.99 7.22 -22.27
CA SER A 47 -8.02 7.56 -23.31
C SER A 47 -8.53 7.27 -24.72
N MET A 48 -9.13 6.10 -24.93
CA MET A 48 -9.65 5.72 -26.24
C MET A 48 -10.91 6.53 -26.60
N THR A 49 -11.75 6.89 -25.62
CA THR A 49 -12.96 7.69 -25.85
C THR A 49 -12.65 9.13 -26.23
N PHE A 50 -11.66 9.75 -25.58
CA PHE A 50 -11.25 11.13 -25.83
C PHE A 50 -10.05 11.26 -26.77
N GLU A 51 -9.63 10.15 -27.39
CA GLU A 51 -8.46 10.08 -28.28
C GLU A 51 -7.20 10.72 -27.68
N ILE A 52 -7.00 10.52 -26.37
CA ILE A 52 -5.87 11.10 -25.64
C ILE A 52 -4.58 10.40 -26.09
N PRO A 53 -3.56 11.17 -26.54
CA PRO A 53 -2.29 10.58 -26.95
C PRO A 53 -1.53 9.99 -25.76
N PHE A 54 -0.57 9.11 -26.04
CA PHE A 54 0.38 8.58 -25.05
C PHE A 54 -0.22 7.83 -23.85
N VAL A 55 -1.23 6.97 -24.09
CA VAL A 55 -1.89 6.13 -23.07
C VAL A 55 -0.91 5.35 -22.19
N ALA A 56 0.22 4.91 -22.76
CA ALA A 56 1.26 4.20 -22.02
C ALA A 56 1.87 5.05 -20.88
N LEU A 57 2.05 6.36 -21.09
CA LEU A 57 2.55 7.27 -20.05
C LEU A 57 1.51 7.43 -18.94
N SER A 58 0.23 7.56 -19.29
CA SER A 58 -0.86 7.64 -18.31
C SER A 58 -1.00 6.38 -17.46
N LEU A 59 -0.86 5.20 -18.07
CA LEU A 59 -0.81 3.93 -17.34
C LEU A 59 0.41 3.85 -16.41
N ALA A 60 1.57 4.30 -16.86
CA ALA A 60 2.77 4.35 -16.02
C ALA A 60 2.55 5.26 -14.79
N VAL A 61 1.97 6.45 -14.98
CA VAL A 61 1.59 7.36 -13.87
C VAL A 61 0.63 6.67 -12.89
N LEU A 62 -0.38 5.96 -13.40
CA LEU A 62 -1.32 5.22 -12.55
C LEU A 62 -0.63 4.11 -11.74
N PHE A 63 0.22 3.29 -12.40
CA PHE A 63 0.96 2.20 -11.75
C PHE A 63 1.89 2.71 -10.65
N TYR A 64 2.56 3.83 -10.86
CA TYR A 64 3.46 4.41 -9.86
C TYR A 64 2.73 5.21 -8.78
N GLY A 65 1.58 5.79 -9.14
CA GLY A 65 0.78 6.58 -8.23
C GLY A 65 0.05 5.74 -7.18
N ILE A 66 -0.48 4.58 -7.57
CA ILE A 66 -1.28 3.75 -6.66
C ILE A 66 -0.37 3.19 -5.57
N GLN A 67 -0.57 3.69 -4.35
CA GLN A 67 0.10 3.20 -3.15
C GLN A 67 -0.87 2.32 -2.36
N SER A 68 -0.33 1.39 -1.57
CA SER A 68 -1.14 0.52 -0.71
C SER A 68 -1.96 1.27 0.36
N ASN A 69 -1.62 2.54 0.59
CA ASN A 69 -2.21 3.39 1.61
C ASN A 69 -2.83 4.65 0.99
N ALA A 70 -4.05 5.01 1.40
CA ALA A 70 -4.76 6.19 0.91
C ALA A 70 -4.02 7.50 1.22
N PHE A 71 -3.36 7.61 2.38
CA PHE A 71 -2.56 8.78 2.75
C PHE A 71 -1.36 8.98 1.80
N TYR A 72 -0.59 7.92 1.55
CA TYR A 72 0.53 7.96 0.61
C TYR A 72 0.07 8.24 -0.82
N THR A 73 -1.09 7.70 -1.20
CA THR A 73 -1.71 7.96 -2.51
C THR A 73 -2.01 9.46 -2.68
N LYS A 74 -2.54 10.15 -1.66
CA LYS A 74 -2.77 11.61 -1.68
C LYS A 74 -1.47 12.40 -1.78
N PHE A 75 -0.46 12.05 -0.97
CA PHE A 75 0.83 12.71 -0.99
C PHE A 75 1.55 12.54 -2.34
N VAL A 76 1.57 11.31 -2.87
CA VAL A 76 2.15 10.98 -4.18
C VAL A 76 1.38 11.69 -5.30
N ALA A 77 0.06 11.81 -5.21
CA ALA A 77 -0.72 12.57 -6.18
C ALA A 77 -0.32 14.04 -6.23
N ILE A 78 -0.18 14.72 -5.09
CA ILE A 78 0.27 16.12 -5.04
C ILE A 78 1.66 16.25 -5.67
N LEU A 79 2.57 15.31 -5.35
CA LEU A 79 3.90 15.28 -5.94
C LEU A 79 3.86 15.13 -7.47
N PHE A 80 3.00 14.24 -7.99
CA PHE A 80 2.82 14.07 -9.45
C PHE A 80 2.25 15.31 -10.13
N VAL A 81 1.31 16.02 -9.49
CA VAL A 81 0.78 17.28 -10.03
C VAL A 81 1.89 18.32 -10.14
N VAL A 82 2.66 18.53 -9.06
CA VAL A 82 3.78 19.49 -9.05
C VAL A 82 4.85 19.09 -10.06
N ALA A 83 5.21 17.81 -10.11
CA ALA A 83 6.19 17.29 -11.07
C ALA A 83 5.73 17.52 -12.51
N THR A 84 4.47 17.21 -12.85
CA THR A 84 3.92 17.41 -14.20
C THR A 84 3.99 18.89 -14.61
N VAL A 85 3.59 19.80 -13.73
CA VAL A 85 3.63 21.25 -14.04
C VAL A 85 5.06 21.74 -14.24
N LEU A 86 5.99 21.37 -13.35
CA LEU A 86 7.39 21.76 -13.46
C LEU A 86 8.07 21.16 -14.71
N GLU A 87 7.76 19.92 -15.03
CA GLU A 87 8.32 19.19 -16.16
C GLU A 87 7.87 19.80 -17.49
N ILE A 88 6.56 20.03 -17.65
CA ILE A 88 6.04 20.65 -18.87
C ILE A 88 6.52 22.10 -19.02
N GLY A 89 6.55 22.87 -17.92
CA GLY A 89 7.15 24.21 -17.93
C GLY A 89 8.62 24.20 -18.34
N SER A 90 9.38 23.22 -17.85
CA SER A 90 10.79 23.03 -18.22
C SER A 90 10.95 22.65 -19.70
N LEU A 91 10.08 21.77 -20.23
CA LEU A 91 10.09 21.41 -21.65
C LEU A 91 9.85 22.62 -22.55
N PHE A 92 8.90 23.49 -22.22
CA PHE A 92 8.69 24.74 -22.96
C PHE A 92 9.92 25.66 -22.93
N LEU A 93 10.58 25.77 -21.77
CA LEU A 93 11.80 26.55 -21.66
C LEU A 93 12.92 25.96 -22.51
N ILE A 94 13.06 24.63 -22.54
CA ILE A 94 14.03 23.94 -23.39
C ILE A 94 13.73 24.20 -24.87
N TYR A 95 12.47 24.07 -25.29
CA TYR A 95 12.09 24.31 -26.68
C TYR A 95 12.38 25.73 -27.12
N LYS A 96 12.12 26.73 -26.27
CA LYS A 96 12.41 28.14 -26.56
C LYS A 96 13.85 28.36 -27.04
N TRP A 97 14.81 27.63 -26.49
CA TRP A 97 16.24 27.82 -26.78
C TRP A 97 16.83 26.76 -27.71
N SER A 98 16.16 25.63 -27.94
CA SER A 98 16.75 24.46 -28.59
C SER A 98 15.90 23.83 -29.69
N TYR A 99 14.79 24.47 -30.09
CA TYR A 99 13.84 23.91 -31.06
C TYR A 99 14.51 23.43 -32.36
N GLY A 100 15.34 24.26 -32.99
CA GLY A 100 16.02 23.94 -34.24
C GLY A 100 17.38 23.26 -34.08
N GLU A 101 17.88 23.10 -32.85
CA GLU A 101 19.27 22.71 -32.59
C GLU A 101 19.33 21.38 -31.80
N PRO A 102 19.41 20.22 -32.49
CA PRO A 102 19.38 18.92 -31.84
C PRO A 102 20.56 18.69 -30.89
N LEU A 103 21.72 19.31 -31.16
CA LEU A 103 22.91 19.22 -30.30
C LEU A 103 22.66 19.87 -28.93
N ILE A 104 21.97 21.01 -28.89
CA ILE A 104 21.66 21.70 -27.62
C ILE A 104 20.71 20.84 -26.78
N ARG A 105 19.71 20.22 -27.40
CA ARG A 105 18.81 19.27 -26.73
C ARG A 105 19.57 18.09 -26.13
N LEU A 106 20.53 17.52 -26.86
CA LEU A 106 21.36 16.42 -26.34
C LEU A 106 22.19 16.85 -25.12
N ILE A 107 22.82 18.03 -25.18
CA ILE A 107 23.60 18.59 -24.08
C ILE A 107 22.73 18.85 -22.84
N ILE A 108 21.46 19.23 -23.02
CA ILE A 108 20.50 19.44 -21.91
C ILE A 108 19.96 18.10 -21.38
N ALA A 109 19.65 17.14 -22.25
CA ALA A 109 19.12 15.83 -21.87
C ALA A 109 20.08 15.05 -20.96
N GLY A 110 21.40 15.15 -21.20
CA GLY A 110 22.42 14.44 -20.44
C GLY A 110 22.40 14.76 -18.93
N PRO A 111 22.55 16.03 -18.51
CA PRO A 111 22.43 16.46 -17.12
C PRO A 111 21.08 16.14 -16.50
N ILE A 112 19.97 16.28 -17.24
CA ILE A 112 18.63 15.92 -16.74
C ILE A 112 18.57 14.43 -16.41
N LEU A 113 18.98 13.56 -17.34
CA LEU A 113 18.98 12.12 -17.12
C LEU A 113 19.92 11.74 -15.97
N MET A 114 21.13 12.32 -15.90
CA MET A 114 22.07 12.08 -14.80
C MET A 114 21.46 12.49 -13.44
N GLY A 115 20.85 13.68 -13.37
CA GLY A 115 20.19 14.17 -12.16
C GLY A 115 19.03 13.27 -11.72
N CYS A 116 18.16 12.90 -12.66
CA CYS A 116 17.05 11.99 -12.37
C CYS A 116 17.52 10.59 -11.95
N MET A 117 18.54 10.03 -12.59
CA MET A 117 19.12 8.73 -12.20
C MET A 117 19.78 8.79 -10.81
N PHE A 118 20.45 9.88 -10.48
CA PHE A 118 21.01 10.10 -9.15
C PHE A 118 19.92 10.21 -8.08
N LEU A 119 18.87 11.00 -8.34
CA LEU A 119 17.71 11.13 -7.45
C LEU A 119 16.96 9.82 -7.28
N MET A 120 16.85 9.02 -8.34
CA MET A 120 16.28 7.67 -8.30
C MET A 120 16.98 6.77 -7.29
N ARG A 121 18.31 6.89 -7.16
CA ARG A 121 19.12 6.05 -6.26
C ARG A 121 19.19 6.57 -4.82
N THR A 122 18.99 7.87 -4.62
CA THR A 122 19.15 8.52 -3.31
C THR A 122 17.85 8.68 -2.54
N HIS A 123 16.71 8.87 -3.22
CA HIS A 123 15.42 9.06 -2.56
C HIS A 123 14.57 7.78 -2.46
N ARG A 124 13.82 7.64 -1.36
CA ARG A 124 12.82 6.56 -1.19
C ARG A 124 11.72 6.57 -2.25
N LEU A 125 11.49 7.70 -2.90
CA LEU A 125 10.54 7.88 -4.00
C LEU A 125 11.20 7.74 -5.37
N GLY A 126 12.30 6.98 -5.47
CA GLY A 126 13.12 6.91 -6.68
C GLY A 126 12.37 6.60 -7.97
N LEU A 127 11.30 5.80 -7.87
CA LEU A 127 10.40 5.47 -9.00
C LEU A 127 9.68 6.69 -9.61
N VAL A 128 9.39 7.73 -8.83
CA VAL A 128 8.78 8.96 -9.35
C VAL A 128 9.77 9.71 -10.25
N PHE A 129 11.04 9.79 -9.85
CA PHE A 129 12.08 10.42 -10.66
C PHE A 129 12.38 9.65 -11.95
N PHE A 130 12.13 8.33 -11.96
CA PHE A 130 12.19 7.53 -13.18
C PHE A 130 11.07 7.91 -14.17
N ALA A 131 9.83 8.07 -13.70
CA ALA A 131 8.71 8.52 -14.53
C ALA A 131 8.96 9.91 -15.12
N VAL A 132 9.47 10.84 -14.30
CA VAL A 132 9.88 12.19 -14.74
C VAL A 132 11.03 12.12 -15.75
N ALA A 133 12.03 11.23 -15.56
CA ALA A 133 13.10 11.09 -16.55
C ALA A 133 12.56 10.68 -17.93
N ILE A 134 11.63 9.72 -17.97
CA ILE A 134 11.03 9.25 -19.21
C ILE A 134 10.30 10.37 -19.91
N VAL A 135 9.44 11.11 -19.21
CA VAL A 135 8.64 12.18 -19.82
C VAL A 135 9.53 13.34 -20.28
N ALA A 136 10.56 13.72 -19.50
CA ALA A 136 11.47 14.80 -19.86
C ALA A 136 12.30 14.48 -21.11
N ILE A 137 12.76 13.22 -21.25
CA ILE A 137 13.55 12.79 -22.41
C ILE A 137 12.64 12.60 -23.62
N TYR A 138 11.51 11.94 -23.43
CA TYR A 138 10.56 11.69 -24.51
C TYR A 138 9.97 12.99 -25.03
N GLY A 139 9.59 13.93 -24.16
CA GLY A 139 9.14 15.26 -24.54
C GLY A 139 10.20 16.02 -25.32
N GLN A 140 11.48 15.88 -24.97
CA GLN A 140 12.55 16.47 -25.75
C GLN A 140 12.65 15.91 -27.17
N THR A 141 12.06 14.76 -27.51
CA THR A 141 12.07 14.22 -28.88
C THR A 141 11.06 14.89 -29.82
N PHE A 142 10.01 15.54 -29.30
CA PHE A 142 8.94 16.11 -30.12
C PHE A 142 9.41 17.11 -31.19
N PRO A 143 10.30 18.07 -30.90
CA PRO A 143 10.81 18.99 -31.93
C PRO A 143 11.61 18.30 -33.05
N ALA A 144 12.15 17.10 -32.82
CA ALA A 144 12.85 16.34 -33.86
C ALA A 144 11.92 15.48 -34.71
N MET A 145 10.75 15.10 -34.19
CA MET A 145 9.79 14.26 -34.93
C MET A 145 8.84 15.09 -35.79
N LEU A 146 8.66 16.38 -35.47
CA LEU A 146 7.62 17.21 -36.03
C LEU A 146 8.19 18.59 -36.40
N ASP A 147 8.16 18.90 -37.70
CA ASP A 147 8.63 20.19 -38.22
C ASP A 147 7.68 21.35 -37.89
N TYR A 148 6.47 21.06 -37.40
CA TYR A 148 5.44 22.05 -37.10
C TYR A 148 5.40 22.41 -35.60
N PRO A 149 5.82 23.63 -35.22
CA PRO A 149 5.91 24.03 -33.80
C PRO A 149 4.56 24.05 -33.09
N GLU A 150 3.49 24.37 -33.81
CA GLU A 150 2.12 24.36 -33.29
C GLU A 150 1.69 22.97 -32.83
N VAL A 151 2.09 21.93 -33.55
CA VAL A 151 1.79 20.53 -33.21
C VAL A 151 2.62 20.09 -32.00
N VAL A 152 3.89 20.48 -31.95
CA VAL A 152 4.76 20.20 -30.79
C VAL A 152 4.18 20.81 -29.53
N VAL A 153 3.81 22.10 -29.55
CA VAL A 153 3.18 22.79 -28.41
C VAL A 153 1.91 22.08 -27.99
N ARG A 154 1.06 21.69 -28.94
CA ARG A 154 -0.20 20.97 -28.65
C ARG A 154 0.05 19.63 -27.99
N LEU A 155 0.99 18.83 -28.49
CA LEU A 155 1.36 17.54 -27.90
C LEU A 155 1.94 17.70 -26.50
N THR A 156 2.78 18.71 -26.28
CA THR A 156 3.32 19.03 -24.96
C THR A 156 2.23 19.46 -23.97
N LEU A 157 1.21 20.21 -24.42
CA LEU A 157 0.03 20.52 -23.60
C LEU A 157 -0.79 19.27 -23.26
N TRP A 158 -0.95 18.35 -24.22
CA TRP A 158 -1.59 17.06 -23.95
C TRP A 158 -0.85 16.25 -22.88
N CYS A 159 0.47 16.36 -22.77
CA CYS A 159 1.22 15.71 -21.69
C CYS A 159 0.80 16.18 -20.29
N ILE A 160 0.32 17.42 -20.13
CA ILE A 160 -0.28 17.89 -18.87
C ILE A 160 -1.51 17.03 -18.55
N VAL A 161 -2.40 16.86 -19.52
CA VAL A 161 -3.62 16.05 -19.35
C VAL A 161 -3.22 14.62 -19.01
N VAL A 162 -2.33 14.01 -19.81
CA VAL A 162 -1.80 12.64 -19.65
C VAL A 162 -1.25 12.37 -18.25
N GLY A 163 -0.59 13.35 -17.61
CA GLY A 163 -0.10 13.23 -16.24
C GLY A 163 -1.15 13.50 -15.16
N LEU A 164 -2.02 14.51 -15.37
CA LEU A 164 -2.98 14.94 -14.35
C LEU A 164 -4.21 14.06 -14.26
N TYR A 165 -4.77 13.60 -15.37
CA TYR A 165 -6.04 12.84 -15.33
C TYR A 165 -5.91 11.48 -14.61
N PRO A 166 -4.83 10.67 -14.78
CA PRO A 166 -4.69 9.42 -14.05
C PRO A 166 -4.43 9.67 -12.56
N THR A 167 -3.73 10.75 -12.24
CA THR A 167 -3.52 11.22 -10.86
C THR A 167 -4.84 11.61 -10.20
N LEU A 168 -5.70 12.34 -10.92
CA LEU A 168 -7.05 12.67 -10.45
C LEU A 168 -7.92 11.42 -10.32
N LEU A 169 -7.91 10.53 -11.31
CA LEU A 169 -8.66 9.29 -11.26
C LEU A 169 -8.23 8.42 -10.08
N MET A 170 -6.93 8.28 -9.84
CA MET A 170 -6.36 7.55 -8.72
C MET A 170 -6.82 8.11 -7.38
N THR A 171 -6.77 9.44 -7.22
CA THR A 171 -7.25 10.07 -5.97
C THR A 171 -8.76 9.90 -5.80
N LEU A 172 -9.53 9.98 -6.89
CA LEU A 172 -10.97 9.80 -6.87
C LEU A 172 -11.34 8.36 -6.52
N ILE A 173 -10.68 7.36 -7.12
CA ILE A 173 -10.85 5.95 -6.76
C ILE A 173 -10.42 5.69 -5.31
N GLY A 174 -9.29 6.27 -4.89
CA GLY A 174 -8.76 6.13 -3.53
C GLY A 174 -9.61 6.81 -2.45
N VAL A 175 -10.39 7.84 -2.79
CA VAL A 175 -11.30 8.52 -1.86
C VAL A 175 -12.72 7.94 -1.91
N LEU A 176 -13.23 7.63 -3.11
CA LEU A 176 -14.62 7.26 -3.34
C LEU A 176 -14.87 5.74 -3.24
N TRP A 177 -13.94 4.91 -3.70
CA TRP A 177 -14.12 3.45 -3.81
C TRP A 177 -13.48 2.67 -2.67
N PHE A 178 -12.35 3.16 -2.17
CA PHE A 178 -11.67 2.61 -1.00
C PHE A 178 -11.43 3.69 0.06
N PRO A 179 -12.47 4.22 0.71
CA PRO A 179 -12.31 4.86 2.01
C PRO A 179 -11.97 3.77 3.03
N SER A 180 -10.82 3.12 2.87
CA SER A 180 -10.29 2.22 3.88
C SER A 180 -9.90 3.12 5.04
N ARG A 181 -10.85 3.37 5.95
CA ARG A 181 -10.53 3.91 7.27
C ARG A 181 -9.51 2.93 7.82
N ALA A 182 -8.24 3.35 7.93
CA ALA A 182 -7.17 2.53 8.49
C ALA A 182 -7.63 1.93 9.84
N ILE A 183 -8.47 2.68 10.54
CA ILE A 183 -9.25 2.30 11.72
C ILE A 183 -9.97 0.96 11.56
N THR A 184 -10.77 0.75 10.52
CA THR A 184 -11.53 -0.51 10.35
C THR A 184 -10.61 -1.70 10.12
N GLN A 185 -9.50 -1.49 9.39
CA GLN A 185 -8.46 -2.51 9.24
C GLN A 185 -7.73 -2.78 10.57
N MET A 186 -7.53 -1.75 11.40
CA MET A 186 -6.96 -1.87 12.73
C MET A 186 -7.86 -2.67 13.66
N HIS A 187 -9.17 -2.35 13.71
CA HIS A 187 -10.14 -3.10 14.51
C HIS A 187 -10.19 -4.56 14.09
N GLN A 188 -10.25 -4.85 12.79
CA GLN A 188 -10.23 -6.22 12.28
C GLN A 188 -8.94 -6.95 12.67
N ALA A 189 -7.78 -6.31 12.47
CA ALA A 189 -6.50 -6.92 12.81
C ALA A 189 -6.33 -7.17 14.32
N LEU A 190 -6.82 -6.28 15.20
CA LEU A 190 -6.82 -6.52 16.64
C LEU A 190 -7.77 -7.67 17.03
N ASN A 191 -8.99 -7.66 16.49
CA ASN A 191 -9.99 -8.68 16.80
C ASN A 191 -9.54 -10.07 16.35
N ASP A 192 -9.00 -10.20 15.13
CA ASP A 192 -8.47 -11.47 14.63
C ASP A 192 -7.35 -12.02 15.54
N ARG A 193 -6.49 -11.16 16.10
CA ARG A 193 -5.42 -11.59 17.03
C ARG A 193 -5.95 -11.99 18.40
N LEU A 194 -6.99 -11.31 18.89
CA LEU A 194 -7.64 -11.65 20.15
C LEU A 194 -8.41 -12.97 20.01
N ASP A 195 -9.09 -13.19 18.89
CA ASP A 195 -9.75 -14.46 18.56
C ASP A 195 -8.75 -15.61 18.46
N ASP A 196 -7.64 -15.41 17.74
CA ASP A 196 -6.55 -16.40 17.67
C ASP A 196 -6.01 -16.70 19.10
N ALA A 197 -5.80 -15.68 19.93
CA ALA A 197 -5.33 -15.85 21.30
C ALA A 197 -6.31 -16.63 22.20
N ILE A 198 -7.63 -16.41 22.04
CA ILE A 198 -8.67 -17.19 22.72
C ILE A 198 -8.68 -18.63 22.23
N SER A 199 -8.44 -18.85 20.93
CA SER A 199 -8.35 -20.21 20.37
C SER A 199 -7.18 -20.99 20.98
N HIS A 200 -5.99 -20.38 21.13
CA HIS A 200 -4.85 -21.00 21.81
C HIS A 200 -5.07 -21.24 23.32
N LEU A 201 -5.98 -20.50 23.96
CA LEU A 201 -6.41 -20.74 25.34
C LEU A 201 -7.31 -21.98 25.50
N THR A 202 -8.10 -22.27 24.46
CA THR A 202 -9.18 -23.25 24.48
C THR A 202 -8.76 -24.57 23.82
N ASP A 203 -8.06 -24.49 22.69
CA ASP A 203 -7.59 -25.62 21.88
C ASP A 203 -6.06 -25.72 21.93
N SER A 204 -5.54 -26.96 21.93
CA SER A 204 -4.10 -27.21 21.81
C SER A 204 -3.69 -27.07 20.33
N LEU A 205 -3.42 -25.84 19.92
CA LEU A 205 -2.88 -25.52 18.59
C LEU A 205 -1.35 -25.53 18.62
N ALA A 206 -0.75 -26.00 17.52
CA ALA A 206 0.70 -25.98 17.36
C ALA A 206 1.23 -24.53 17.43
N PRO A 207 2.31 -24.28 18.18
CA PRO A 207 2.84 -22.93 18.36
C PRO A 207 3.29 -22.34 17.03
N LEU A 208 2.84 -21.11 16.76
CA LEU A 208 3.24 -20.35 15.58
C LEU A 208 4.70 -19.90 15.70
N PRO A 209 5.47 -19.85 14.60
CA PRO A 209 6.87 -19.43 14.61
C PRO A 209 7.03 -17.96 15.03
N GLU A 210 8.01 -17.68 15.88
CA GLU A 210 8.23 -16.33 16.48
C GLU A 210 8.46 -15.23 15.43
N THR A 211 9.07 -15.58 14.29
CA THR A 211 9.30 -14.66 13.16
C THR A 211 8.00 -14.14 12.53
N ARG A 212 6.90 -14.91 12.65
CA ARG A 212 5.58 -14.49 12.19
C ARG A 212 4.95 -13.50 13.18
N ILE A 213 5.11 -13.73 14.48
CA ILE A 213 4.61 -12.86 15.55
C ILE A 213 5.29 -11.48 15.48
N GLU A 214 6.60 -11.44 15.26
CA GLU A 214 7.35 -10.18 15.09
C GLU A 214 6.88 -9.39 13.85
N ARG A 215 6.64 -10.08 12.73
CA ARG A 215 6.11 -9.43 11.51
C ARG A 215 4.70 -8.89 11.72
N GLU A 216 3.84 -9.64 12.42
CA GLU A 216 2.47 -9.25 12.73
C GLU A 216 2.45 -8.05 13.71
N ALA A 217 3.30 -8.05 14.74
CA ALA A 217 3.47 -6.92 15.66
C ALA A 217 3.96 -5.65 14.95
N LEU A 218 4.95 -5.78 14.05
CA LEU A 218 5.44 -4.67 13.23
C LEU A 218 4.38 -4.15 12.26
N ALA A 219 3.51 -5.02 11.74
CA ALA A 219 2.39 -4.61 10.89
C ALA A 219 1.36 -3.80 11.67
N LEU A 220 0.96 -4.25 12.87
CA LEU A 220 0.07 -3.52 13.78
C LEU A 220 0.64 -2.14 14.17
N GLN A 221 1.94 -2.07 14.48
CA GLN A 221 2.57 -0.80 14.85
C GLN A 221 2.60 0.19 13.68
N LYS A 222 2.90 -0.28 12.45
CA LYS A 222 2.80 0.55 11.24
C LYS A 222 1.36 1.04 11.02
N LEU A 223 0.38 0.16 11.22
CA LEU A 223 -1.02 0.48 11.02
C LEU A 223 -1.54 1.50 12.04
N ASN A 224 -1.07 1.44 13.29
CA ASN A 224 -1.37 2.46 14.30
C ASN A 224 -0.82 3.86 13.92
N VAL A 225 0.41 3.92 13.39
CA VAL A 225 0.99 5.19 12.88
C VAL A 225 0.13 5.77 11.76
N PHE A 226 -0.47 4.92 10.92
CA PHE A 226 -1.39 5.38 9.87
C PHE A 226 -2.73 5.87 10.44
N CYS A 227 -3.30 5.21 11.45
CA CYS A 227 -4.53 5.66 12.10
C CYS A 227 -4.34 7.03 12.77
N LEU A 228 -3.19 7.25 13.41
CA LEU A 228 -2.81 8.55 13.96
C LEU A 228 -2.72 9.63 12.89
N ALA A 229 -2.33 9.31 11.66
CA ALA A 229 -2.28 10.28 10.58
C ALA A 229 -3.67 10.61 10.01
N ASP A 230 -4.62 9.68 10.04
CA ASP A 230 -5.90 9.75 9.32
C ASP A 230 -7.06 10.36 10.13
N ASP A 231 -7.12 10.16 11.46
CA ASP A 231 -8.29 10.58 12.28
C ASP A 231 -7.91 11.42 13.52
N ALA A 232 -8.62 12.54 13.70
CA ALA A 232 -8.47 13.43 14.84
C ALA A 232 -8.93 12.78 16.17
N ASN A 233 -9.98 11.95 16.16
CA ASN A 233 -10.43 11.22 17.34
C ASN A 233 -9.40 10.17 17.76
N TRP A 234 -8.80 9.46 16.80
CA TRP A 234 -7.72 8.51 17.07
C TRP A 234 -6.49 9.19 17.67
N ARG A 235 -6.15 10.40 17.20
CA ARG A 235 -5.10 11.24 17.80
C ARG A 235 -5.42 11.62 19.24
N THR A 236 -6.67 11.94 19.56
CA THR A 236 -7.04 12.30 20.95
C THR A 236 -6.86 11.14 21.93
N GLN A 237 -7.00 9.90 21.47
CA GLN A 237 -6.84 8.68 22.28
C GLN A 237 -5.56 7.90 21.96
N SER A 238 -4.52 8.57 21.44
CA SER A 238 -3.31 7.91 20.93
C SER A 238 -2.60 7.02 21.96
N ALA A 239 -2.58 7.46 23.22
CA ALA A 239 -1.96 6.73 24.32
C ALA A 239 -2.68 5.39 24.58
N TRP A 240 -4.01 5.40 24.56
CA TRP A 240 -4.80 4.19 24.76
C TRP A 240 -4.60 3.19 23.62
N TRP A 241 -4.64 3.64 22.36
CA TRP A 241 -4.41 2.76 21.21
C TRP A 241 -3.01 2.15 21.17
N GLN A 242 -1.97 2.90 21.58
CA GLN A 242 -0.62 2.37 21.72
C GLN A 242 -0.53 1.29 22.81
N SER A 243 -1.13 1.54 23.98
CA SER A 243 -1.21 0.55 25.04
C SER A 243 -1.99 -0.69 24.61
N CYS A 244 -3.13 -0.51 23.92
CA CYS A 244 -3.94 -1.60 23.40
C CYS A 244 -3.14 -2.51 22.45
N VAL A 245 -2.42 -1.94 21.48
CA VAL A 245 -1.57 -2.71 20.56
C VAL A 245 -0.48 -3.49 21.31
N ALA A 246 0.16 -2.87 22.30
CA ALA A 246 1.17 -3.55 23.12
C ALA A 246 0.57 -4.69 23.93
N THR A 247 -0.60 -4.47 24.55
CA THR A 247 -1.33 -5.48 25.33
C THR A 247 -1.78 -6.65 24.48
N VAL A 248 -2.39 -6.41 23.30
CA VAL A 248 -2.79 -7.50 22.38
C VAL A 248 -1.58 -8.30 21.91
N THR A 249 -0.48 -7.63 21.55
CA THR A 249 0.76 -8.29 21.13
C THR A 249 1.34 -9.16 22.27
N TYR A 250 1.32 -8.64 23.50
CA TYR A 250 1.78 -9.37 24.67
C TYR A 250 0.93 -10.61 24.95
N ILE A 251 -0.40 -10.45 25.00
CA ILE A 251 -1.37 -11.55 25.20
C ILE A 251 -1.17 -12.63 24.14
N TYR A 252 -1.14 -12.25 22.87
CA TYR A 252 -0.95 -13.18 21.76
C TYR A 252 0.39 -13.92 21.83
N SER A 253 1.50 -13.22 22.12
CA SER A 253 2.82 -13.84 22.25
C SER A 253 2.92 -14.82 23.42
N THR A 254 2.25 -14.52 24.53
CA THR A 254 2.30 -15.32 25.75
C THR A 254 1.41 -16.54 25.63
N LEU A 255 0.22 -16.39 25.03
CA LEU A 255 -0.72 -17.49 24.80
C LEU A 255 -0.29 -18.41 23.66
N ASN A 256 0.45 -17.92 22.67
CA ASN A 256 1.05 -18.79 21.65
C ASN A 256 2.09 -19.78 22.23
N ARG A 257 2.70 -19.45 23.37
CA ARG A 257 3.62 -20.35 24.10
C ARG A 257 2.91 -21.22 25.14
N TYR A 258 1.61 -21.02 25.34
CA TYR A 258 0.85 -21.71 26.37
C TYR A 258 0.31 -23.05 25.84
N ASP A 259 0.63 -24.14 26.51
CA ASP A 259 0.08 -25.47 26.19
C ASP A 259 -1.09 -25.80 27.13
N PRO A 260 -2.32 -25.93 26.61
CA PRO A 260 -3.50 -26.29 27.39
C PRO A 260 -3.35 -27.57 28.21
N THR A 261 -2.57 -28.54 27.71
CA THR A 261 -2.47 -29.89 28.27
C THR A 261 -1.56 -29.95 29.51
N SER A 262 -0.70 -28.97 29.70
CA SER A 262 0.26 -28.92 30.81
C SER A 262 -0.38 -28.70 32.20
N PHE A 263 -1.63 -28.26 32.27
CA PHE A 263 -2.33 -27.91 33.52
C PHE A 263 -3.79 -28.42 33.58
N ALA A 264 -4.11 -29.51 32.88
CA ALA A 264 -5.48 -30.00 32.69
C ALA A 264 -6.24 -30.33 34.00
N ASP A 265 -5.54 -30.69 35.07
CA ASP A 265 -6.15 -31.23 36.30
C ASP A 265 -6.41 -30.19 37.41
N SER A 266 -6.06 -28.91 37.21
CA SER A 266 -6.17 -27.88 38.25
C SER A 266 -7.42 -27.01 38.08
N GLN A 267 -8.43 -27.21 38.93
CA GLN A 267 -9.69 -26.45 38.92
C GLN A 267 -9.49 -24.93 38.99
N ALA A 268 -8.52 -24.47 39.79
CA ALA A 268 -8.18 -23.04 39.90
C ALA A 268 -7.65 -22.45 38.58
N ILE A 269 -6.93 -23.26 37.78
CA ILE A 269 -6.39 -22.84 36.49
C ILE A 269 -7.51 -22.81 35.44
N ILE A 270 -8.49 -23.72 35.51
CA ILE A 270 -9.67 -23.72 34.65
C ILE A 270 -10.52 -22.46 34.89
N GLU A 271 -10.79 -22.11 36.15
CA GLU A 271 -11.50 -20.87 36.51
C GLU A 271 -10.73 -19.62 36.07
N PHE A 272 -9.40 -19.63 36.20
CA PHE A 272 -8.54 -18.55 35.73
C PHE A 272 -8.60 -18.38 34.21
N ARG A 273 -8.57 -19.47 33.44
CA ARG A 273 -8.70 -19.43 31.97
C ARG A 273 -10.04 -18.86 31.53
N GLN A 274 -11.13 -19.28 32.17
CA GLN A 274 -12.46 -18.76 31.86
C GLN A 274 -12.58 -17.26 32.15
N LYS A 275 -12.02 -16.81 33.28
CA LYS A 275 -11.96 -15.37 33.61
C LYS A 275 -11.10 -14.60 32.61
N LEU A 276 -9.93 -15.12 32.24
CA LEU A 276 -9.05 -14.49 31.25
C LEU A 276 -9.75 -14.37 29.89
N ALA A 277 -10.40 -15.43 29.41
CA ALA A 277 -11.18 -15.40 28.17
C ALA A 277 -12.30 -14.35 28.22
N SER A 278 -12.98 -14.21 29.37
CA SER A 278 -14.02 -13.19 29.55
C SER A 278 -13.47 -11.76 29.47
N GLU A 279 -12.28 -11.50 30.02
CA GLU A 279 -11.62 -10.19 29.95
C GLU A 279 -11.10 -9.87 28.54
N ILE A 280 -10.60 -10.88 27.81
CA ILE A 280 -10.20 -10.72 26.40
C ILE A 280 -11.41 -10.38 25.53
N ASN A 281 -12.57 -11.02 25.76
CA ASN A 281 -13.82 -10.67 25.07
C ASN A 281 -14.30 -9.25 25.39
N LYS A 282 -14.17 -8.79 26.65
CA LYS A 282 -14.47 -7.39 27.01
C LYS A 282 -13.53 -6.41 26.29
N LEU A 283 -12.25 -6.74 26.17
CA LEU A 283 -11.28 -5.94 25.42
C LEU A 283 -11.66 -5.88 23.93
N GLN A 284 -12.08 -6.99 23.34
CA GLN A 284 -12.54 -7.05 21.94
C GLN A 284 -13.78 -6.17 21.70
N HIS A 285 -14.75 -6.19 22.62
CA HIS A 285 -15.90 -5.29 22.58
C HIS A 285 -15.50 -3.81 22.72
N ALA A 286 -14.61 -3.48 23.65
CA ALA A 286 -14.11 -2.12 23.82
C ALA A 286 -13.35 -1.62 22.58
N VAL A 287 -12.59 -2.50 21.93
CA VAL A 287 -11.95 -2.22 20.64
C VAL A 287 -13.00 -1.96 19.57
N ALA A 288 -14.04 -2.79 19.44
CA ALA A 288 -15.08 -2.60 18.43
C ALA A 288 -15.87 -1.28 18.60
N GLU A 289 -16.07 -0.82 19.83
CA GLU A 289 -16.77 0.43 20.15
C GLU A 289 -15.85 1.66 20.16
N GLY A 290 -14.53 1.47 20.10
CA GLY A 290 -13.55 2.56 20.17
C GLY A 290 -13.51 3.25 21.54
N GLN A 291 -13.79 2.51 22.62
CA GLN A 291 -13.81 3.02 23.99
C GLN A 291 -12.67 2.42 24.81
N CYS A 292 -12.22 3.16 25.83
CA CYS A 292 -11.20 2.66 26.74
C CYS A 292 -11.68 1.42 27.50
N TRP A 293 -10.98 0.30 27.33
CA TRP A 293 -11.20 -0.91 28.13
C TRP A 293 -10.98 -0.64 29.62
N GLN A 294 -11.92 -1.08 30.44
CA GLN A 294 -11.81 -1.09 31.90
C GLN A 294 -11.93 -2.54 32.37
N SER A 295 -10.93 -3.01 33.11
CA SER A 295 -10.95 -4.34 33.69
C SER A 295 -11.68 -4.32 35.02
N ASP A 296 -12.53 -5.32 35.25
CA ASP A 296 -13.09 -5.59 36.57
C ASP A 296 -12.10 -6.37 37.47
N TRP A 297 -10.94 -6.72 36.92
CA TRP A 297 -9.94 -7.52 37.59
C TRP A 297 -9.17 -6.69 38.62
N ARG A 298 -9.44 -6.97 39.90
CA ARG A 298 -8.61 -6.48 41.01
C ARG A 298 -7.54 -7.53 41.32
N ILE A 299 -6.28 -7.12 41.22
CA ILE A 299 -5.16 -7.90 41.77
C ILE A 299 -5.24 -7.70 43.28
N THR A 300 -5.77 -8.69 43.99
CA THR A 300 -5.73 -8.78 45.46
C THR A 300 -4.41 -9.36 45.91
#